data_AF-A0A8T4J2H9-F1
#
_entry.id   AF-A0A8T4J2H9-F1
#
_cell.length_a   1.000
_cell.length_b   1.000
_cell.length_c   1.000
_cell.angle_alpha   90.00
_cell.angle_beta   90.00
_cell.angle_gamma   90.00
#
_symmetry.space_group_name_H-M   'P 1'
#
loop_
_entity.id
_entity.type
_entity.pdbx_description
1 polymer ?
#
loop_
_entity_poly.entity_id
_entity_poly.type
_entity_poly.pdbx_seq_one_letter_code
_entity_poly.pdbx_strand_id
1 'polypeptide(L)'
;MAIKGGSEAAVSGVPGAGAIVVNTGSSSGIAAGRSRIVTQDSPGVPGAAEEGDMFGSVLATGDLDGDGYTDVVAGTPDEEVGTDVEGGTVAVLWGSASGLDGGTTLTDPAPTTHDRFGAHLAVGDFTGDGRPDLAVGTSDNGVWVFDGVPRTGATEPRRLETAIVADSSKYYRSLTAGDFDGDGTDDLAVGGRYEGDGGFGGATLVYTAAAGTPTVLRDEAHAAASADFDGDGSDDLVLGSPDGNSVTAYRGGAEGLRASARTTLTQDSPGVPGADEPEDSFGEAVATGDVDGDGYADVAVGAEFETVGSVASTGSVVVLRGSAAGLTGDGAQAVHQGTSGVPGANEAYDRFGAAVR
;
A
#
# COMPACT_ATOMS: atom_id res chain seq x y z
N MET A 1 -8.67 -2.20 12.52
CA MET A 1 -7.31 -2.10 13.10
C MET A 1 -6.55 -1.05 12.29
N ALA A 2 -5.56 -0.34 12.84
CA ALA A 2 -4.64 0.46 12.02
C ALA A 2 -3.21 0.04 12.29
N ILE A 3 -2.37 0.05 11.26
CA ILE A 3 -0.98 -0.41 11.34
C ILE A 3 -0.05 0.57 10.64
N LYS A 4 1.18 0.70 11.14
CA LYS A 4 2.23 1.49 10.50
C LYS A 4 3.59 0.82 10.68
N GLY A 5 4.36 0.79 9.61
CA GLY A 5 5.76 0.34 9.62
C GLY A 5 6.70 1.41 10.15
N GLY A 6 7.75 0.97 10.83
CA GLY A 6 8.92 1.75 11.18
C GLY A 6 10.15 0.92 10.83
N SER A 7 10.43 0.78 9.53
CA SER A 7 11.46 -0.12 9.00
C SER A 7 12.86 0.16 9.54
N GLU A 8 13.20 1.42 9.78
CA GLU A 8 14.51 1.79 10.33
C GLU A 8 14.60 1.70 11.87
N ALA A 9 13.53 1.22 12.54
CA ALA A 9 13.49 1.15 13.99
C ALA A 9 14.58 0.21 14.53
N ALA A 10 15.25 0.65 15.59
CA ALA A 10 16.19 -0.19 16.31
C ALA A 10 15.46 -1.10 17.31
N VAL A 11 15.76 -2.41 17.29
CA VAL A 11 15.17 -3.40 18.19
C VAL A 11 16.25 -3.89 19.16
N SER A 12 16.09 -3.61 20.45
CA SER A 12 17.06 -4.01 21.48
C SER A 12 18.54 -3.61 21.21
N GLY A 13 18.76 -2.56 20.42
CA GLY A 13 20.08 -2.07 20.02
C GLY A 13 20.57 -2.57 18.65
N VAL A 14 19.79 -3.40 17.96
CA VAL A 14 20.01 -3.81 16.56
C VAL A 14 19.42 -2.74 15.64
N PRO A 15 20.24 -1.96 14.90
CA PRO A 15 19.76 -0.87 14.06
C PRO A 15 19.10 -1.41 12.79
N GLY A 16 18.06 -0.72 12.29
CA GLY A 16 17.42 -1.09 11.01
C GLY A 16 16.66 -2.42 11.02
N ALA A 17 16.47 -3.06 12.18
CA ALA A 17 15.72 -4.32 12.27
C ALA A 17 14.23 -4.14 11.93
N GLY A 18 13.67 -2.97 12.24
CA GLY A 18 12.29 -2.64 11.92
C GLY A 18 11.27 -3.03 12.97
N ALA A 19 10.11 -2.40 12.89
CA ALA A 19 8.98 -2.60 13.79
C ALA A 19 7.66 -2.24 13.12
N ILE A 20 6.56 -2.75 13.66
CA ILE A 20 5.19 -2.39 13.30
C ILE A 20 4.51 -1.82 14.53
N VAL A 21 3.82 -0.70 14.37
CA VAL A 21 2.88 -0.19 15.38
C VAL A 21 1.48 -0.67 15.02
N VAL A 22 0.89 -1.46 15.90
CA VAL A 22 -0.47 -1.98 15.74
C VAL A 22 -1.41 -1.25 16.69
N ASN A 23 -2.43 -0.62 16.13
CA ASN A 23 -3.48 0.08 16.84
C ASN A 23 -4.78 -0.71 16.75
N THR A 24 -5.18 -1.32 17.87
CA THR A 24 -6.46 -2.02 17.95
C THR A 24 -7.61 -1.02 18.05
N GLY A 25 -8.58 -1.14 17.15
CA GLY A 25 -9.79 -0.30 17.11
C GLY A 25 -10.83 -0.74 18.14
N SER A 26 -11.80 0.12 18.45
CA SER A 26 -13.05 -0.23 19.14
C SER A 26 -14.22 0.42 18.42
N SER A 27 -15.43 0.17 18.89
CA SER A 27 -16.63 0.92 18.46
C SER A 27 -16.53 2.43 18.71
N SER A 28 -15.55 2.91 19.47
CA SER A 28 -15.27 4.34 19.68
C SER A 28 -14.07 4.84 18.88
N GLY A 29 -13.62 4.08 17.88
CA GLY A 29 -12.49 4.43 17.01
C GLY A 29 -11.16 3.91 17.53
N ILE A 30 -10.07 4.56 17.12
CA ILE A 30 -8.69 4.21 17.50
C ILE A 30 -8.24 5.07 18.69
N ALA A 31 -7.43 4.51 19.59
CA ALA A 31 -6.87 5.26 20.71
C ALA A 31 -5.40 4.91 20.94
N ALA A 32 -4.54 5.91 21.10
CA ALA A 32 -3.09 5.75 21.30
C ALA A 32 -2.73 4.87 22.51
N GLY A 33 -3.57 4.82 23.54
CA GLY A 33 -3.37 3.92 24.69
C GLY A 33 -3.50 2.41 24.37
N ARG A 34 -3.88 2.07 23.13
CA ARG A 34 -4.03 0.69 22.64
C ARG A 34 -3.05 0.34 21.52
N SER A 35 -2.07 1.20 21.28
CA SER A 35 -0.95 0.92 20.39
C SER A 35 -0.05 -0.16 21.01
N ARG A 36 0.41 -1.09 20.20
CA ARG A 36 1.46 -2.05 20.53
C ARG A 36 2.55 -1.96 19.49
N ILE A 37 3.80 -2.02 19.93
CA ILE A 37 4.95 -2.19 19.04
C ILE A 37 5.19 -3.69 18.89
N VAL A 38 5.35 -4.13 17.65
CA VAL A 38 5.58 -5.51 17.26
C VAL A 38 6.87 -5.55 16.46
N THR A 39 7.75 -6.49 16.78
CA THR A 39 9.06 -6.72 16.17
C THR A 39 9.25 -8.23 15.96
N GLN A 40 10.25 -8.66 15.19
CA GLN A 40 10.60 -10.09 15.08
C GLN A 40 10.95 -10.72 16.45
N ASP A 41 11.49 -9.94 17.39
CA ASP A 41 11.75 -10.39 18.78
C ASP A 41 10.47 -10.52 19.66
N SER A 42 9.31 -10.10 19.17
CA SER A 42 8.07 -10.14 19.95
C SER A 42 7.52 -11.57 20.08
N PRO A 43 6.93 -11.95 21.24
CA PRO A 43 6.41 -13.30 21.42
C PRO A 43 5.39 -13.70 20.34
N GLY A 44 5.63 -14.84 19.69
CA GLY A 44 4.76 -15.38 18.65
C GLY A 44 4.98 -14.80 17.25
N VAL A 45 5.82 -13.77 17.10
CA VAL A 45 6.28 -13.31 15.78
C VAL A 45 7.43 -14.22 15.33
N PRO A 46 7.40 -14.74 14.09
CA PRO A 46 8.48 -15.57 13.59
C PRO A 46 9.70 -14.73 13.18
N GLY A 47 10.89 -15.37 13.18
CA GLY A 47 12.17 -14.71 12.89
C GLY A 47 12.88 -14.20 14.15
N ALA A 48 13.92 -13.40 13.95
CA ALA A 48 14.64 -12.67 14.98
C ALA A 48 15.03 -11.30 14.40
N ALA A 49 15.23 -10.28 15.24
CA ALA A 49 15.69 -8.98 14.75
C ALA A 49 17.18 -9.01 14.40
N GLU A 50 17.51 -8.71 13.14
CA GLU A 50 18.87 -8.59 12.62
C GLU A 50 19.11 -7.19 12.03
N GLU A 51 20.38 -6.84 11.81
CA GLU A 51 20.76 -5.49 11.40
C GLU A 51 20.36 -5.27 9.94
N GLY A 52 19.42 -4.34 9.73
CA GLY A 52 18.99 -3.95 8.39
C GLY A 52 17.86 -4.79 7.79
N ASP A 53 17.20 -5.66 8.55
CA ASP A 53 16.08 -6.50 8.07
C ASP A 53 14.88 -5.71 7.54
N MET A 54 14.65 -4.51 8.11
CA MET A 54 13.56 -3.62 7.72
C MET A 54 12.17 -4.26 7.90
N PHE A 55 11.97 -5.04 8.97
CA PHE A 55 10.68 -5.68 9.31
C PHE A 55 9.54 -4.66 9.33
N GLY A 56 8.49 -4.95 8.57
CA GLY A 56 7.32 -4.10 8.45
C GLY A 56 7.53 -2.87 7.56
N SER A 57 8.57 -2.85 6.72
CA SER A 57 8.77 -1.84 5.67
C SER A 57 7.58 -1.77 4.71
N VAL A 58 7.01 -2.92 4.38
CA VAL A 58 5.75 -3.03 3.63
C VAL A 58 4.76 -3.84 4.42
N LEU A 59 3.51 -3.38 4.41
CA LEU A 59 2.40 -3.99 5.13
C LEU A 59 1.18 -4.11 4.21
N ALA A 60 0.49 -5.24 4.31
CA ALA A 60 -0.86 -5.44 3.80
C ALA A 60 -1.74 -6.05 4.90
N THR A 61 -3.05 -6.01 4.71
CA THR A 61 -4.02 -6.55 5.68
C THR A 61 -5.16 -7.25 4.97
N GLY A 62 -5.69 -8.29 5.58
CA GLY A 62 -6.90 -9.01 5.18
C GLY A 62 -7.20 -10.11 6.17
N ASP A 63 -8.32 -10.80 6.04
CA ASP A 63 -8.66 -11.99 6.83
C ASP A 63 -8.21 -13.24 6.06
N LEU A 64 -6.91 -13.53 6.11
CA LEU A 64 -6.24 -14.55 5.27
C LEU A 64 -6.60 -15.97 5.70
N ASP A 65 -6.99 -16.16 6.97
CA ASP A 65 -7.43 -17.45 7.49
C ASP A 65 -8.96 -17.62 7.61
N GLY A 66 -9.73 -16.56 7.35
CA GLY A 66 -11.18 -16.56 7.30
C GLY A 66 -11.86 -16.66 8.67
N ASP A 67 -11.17 -16.24 9.74
CA ASP A 67 -11.68 -16.30 11.11
C ASP A 67 -12.50 -15.08 11.53
N GLY A 68 -12.60 -14.07 10.65
CA GLY A 68 -13.33 -12.82 10.86
C GLY A 68 -12.51 -11.71 11.52
N TYR A 69 -11.22 -11.91 11.76
CA TYR A 69 -10.31 -10.90 12.28
C TYR A 69 -9.25 -10.53 11.24
N THR A 70 -8.99 -9.25 11.08
CA THR A 70 -7.94 -8.77 10.17
C THR A 70 -6.56 -9.23 10.62
N ASP A 71 -5.86 -9.95 9.75
CA ASP A 71 -4.46 -10.31 9.83
C ASP A 71 -3.55 -9.19 9.29
N VAL A 72 -2.27 -9.26 9.64
CA VAL A 72 -1.24 -8.35 9.13
C VAL A 72 -0.20 -9.15 8.37
N VAL A 73 0.04 -8.79 7.11
CA VAL A 73 1.17 -9.30 6.33
C VAL A 73 2.29 -8.27 6.37
N ALA A 74 3.48 -8.70 6.78
CA ALA A 74 4.65 -7.85 6.96
C ALA A 74 5.82 -8.37 6.14
N GLY A 75 6.36 -7.51 5.28
CA GLY A 75 7.59 -7.78 4.54
C GLY A 75 8.83 -7.43 5.35
N THR A 76 9.85 -8.27 5.19
CA THR A 76 11.22 -8.09 5.68
C THR A 76 12.16 -8.28 4.48
N PRO A 77 12.14 -7.35 3.51
CA PRO A 77 12.77 -7.57 2.21
C PRO A 77 14.29 -7.69 2.28
N ASP A 78 14.92 -7.24 3.36
CA ASP A 78 16.38 -7.21 3.47
C ASP A 78 16.91 -8.36 4.35
N GLU A 79 16.04 -9.24 4.85
CA GLU A 79 16.40 -10.42 5.64
C GLU A 79 17.37 -11.35 4.88
N GLU A 80 18.40 -11.84 5.56
CA GLU A 80 19.27 -12.89 5.06
C GLU A 80 18.60 -14.28 5.14
N VAL A 81 18.40 -14.94 4.00
CA VAL A 81 17.80 -16.29 3.96
C VAL A 81 18.87 -17.34 3.69
N GLY A 82 19.40 -17.92 4.76
CA GLY A 82 20.42 -18.97 4.68
C GLY A 82 21.79 -18.43 4.26
N THR A 83 22.11 -18.46 2.96
CA THR A 83 23.33 -17.82 2.41
C THR A 83 23.02 -16.72 1.41
N ASP A 84 21.73 -16.44 1.20
CA ASP A 84 21.25 -15.42 0.29
C ASP A 84 21.10 -14.11 1.05
N VAL A 85 21.91 -13.13 0.68
CA VAL A 85 21.91 -11.79 1.30
C VAL A 85 20.78 -11.01 0.68
N GLU A 86 19.94 -10.37 1.49
CA GLU A 86 18.73 -9.67 1.04
C GLU A 86 17.71 -10.61 0.34
N GLY A 87 17.71 -11.91 0.62
CA GLY A 87 16.74 -12.85 0.04
C GLY A 87 15.28 -12.46 0.37
N GLY A 88 15.07 -11.93 1.58
CA GLY A 88 13.81 -11.37 2.04
C GLY A 88 12.82 -12.42 2.55
N THR A 89 11.96 -12.02 3.47
CA THR A 89 10.88 -12.87 4.00
C THR A 89 9.57 -12.12 4.16
N VAL A 90 8.47 -12.87 4.28
CA VAL A 90 7.15 -12.35 4.63
C VAL A 90 6.63 -13.06 5.87
N ALA A 91 6.17 -12.30 6.85
CA ALA A 91 5.46 -12.83 8.02
C ALA A 91 3.97 -12.49 7.92
N VAL A 92 3.11 -13.49 8.13
CA VAL A 92 1.68 -13.27 8.39
C VAL A 92 1.45 -13.35 9.90
N LEU A 93 0.91 -12.29 10.47
CA LEU A 93 0.56 -12.17 11.88
C LEU A 93 -0.95 -12.29 12.03
N TRP A 94 -1.39 -13.31 12.75
CA TRP A 94 -2.79 -13.70 12.77
C TRP A 94 -3.62 -12.81 13.69
N GLY A 95 -4.72 -12.28 13.19
CA GLY A 95 -5.71 -11.54 13.94
C GLY A 95 -6.46 -12.42 14.95
N SER A 96 -7.03 -11.78 15.96
CA SER A 96 -7.97 -12.42 16.88
C SER A 96 -8.77 -11.36 17.64
N ALA A 97 -9.76 -11.81 18.41
CA ALA A 97 -10.51 -10.98 19.35
C ALA A 97 -9.62 -10.22 20.36
N SER A 98 -8.41 -10.71 20.64
CA SER A 98 -7.46 -10.13 21.61
C SER A 98 -6.32 -9.34 20.96
N GLY A 99 -6.40 -9.11 19.64
CA GLY A 99 -5.31 -8.58 18.82
C GLY A 99 -4.53 -9.70 18.14
N LEU A 100 -3.27 -9.45 17.78
CA LEU A 100 -2.45 -10.46 17.10
C LEU A 100 -2.17 -11.67 17.99
N ASP A 101 -2.28 -12.88 17.43
CA ASP A 101 -2.16 -14.18 18.08
C ASP A 101 -1.21 -15.12 17.30
N GLY A 102 0.07 -14.80 17.39
CA GLY A 102 1.13 -15.54 16.70
C GLY A 102 1.28 -15.16 15.23
N GLY A 103 2.16 -15.87 14.53
CA GLY A 103 2.42 -15.65 13.12
C GLY A 103 3.12 -16.80 12.44
N THR A 104 3.28 -16.69 11.12
CA THR A 104 3.88 -17.70 10.25
C THR A 104 4.72 -17.03 9.18
N THR A 105 5.93 -17.54 8.93
CA THR A 105 6.77 -17.08 7.83
C THR A 105 6.34 -17.76 6.54
N LEU A 106 6.11 -16.99 5.49
CA LEU A 106 6.01 -17.46 4.13
C LEU A 106 7.42 -17.58 3.56
N THR A 107 7.79 -18.79 3.17
CA THR A 107 9.10 -19.06 2.58
C THR A 107 9.11 -18.58 1.14
N ASP A 108 10.19 -17.91 0.74
CA ASP A 108 10.46 -17.59 -0.65
C ASP A 108 10.45 -18.90 -1.50
N PRO A 109 9.62 -18.98 -2.55
CA PRO A 109 9.57 -20.14 -3.43
C PRO A 109 10.82 -20.35 -4.30
N ALA A 110 11.67 -19.32 -4.49
CA ALA A 110 12.85 -19.36 -5.34
C ALA A 110 14.04 -18.49 -4.82
N PRO A 111 14.56 -18.77 -3.60
CA PRO A 111 15.52 -17.95 -2.83
C PRO A 111 16.96 -17.95 -3.38
N THR A 112 17.15 -18.25 -4.66
CA THR A 112 18.46 -18.16 -5.32
C THR A 112 18.34 -17.53 -6.71
N THR A 113 17.15 -17.02 -7.06
CA THR A 113 16.84 -16.53 -8.41
C THR A 113 16.53 -15.04 -8.44
N HIS A 114 16.23 -14.47 -7.29
CA HIS A 114 15.93 -13.07 -7.04
C HIS A 114 16.17 -12.78 -5.56
N ASP A 115 16.09 -11.50 -5.22
CA ASP A 115 16.23 -11.00 -3.86
C ASP A 115 14.91 -10.33 -3.46
N ARG A 116 14.86 -9.82 -2.23
CA ARG A 116 13.84 -8.94 -1.68
C ARG A 116 12.43 -9.49 -1.75
N PHE A 117 12.25 -10.79 -1.52
CA PHE A 117 10.92 -11.37 -1.37
C PHE A 117 10.17 -10.67 -0.22
N GLY A 118 9.00 -10.12 -0.51
CA GLY A 118 8.25 -9.30 0.45
C GLY A 118 8.46 -7.79 0.30
N ALA A 119 9.18 -7.33 -0.72
CA ALA A 119 9.36 -5.90 -0.98
C ALA A 119 8.07 -5.16 -1.36
N HIS A 120 7.05 -5.88 -1.84
CA HIS A 120 5.74 -5.33 -2.20
C HIS A 120 4.66 -6.36 -1.88
N LEU A 121 3.50 -5.93 -1.39
CA LEU A 121 2.43 -6.81 -0.94
C LEU A 121 1.07 -6.29 -1.40
N ALA A 122 0.19 -7.18 -1.86
CA ALA A 122 -1.24 -6.91 -2.02
C ALA A 122 -2.05 -8.12 -1.59
N VAL A 123 -3.17 -7.87 -0.93
CA VAL A 123 -4.13 -8.89 -0.51
C VAL A 123 -5.43 -8.65 -1.28
N GLY A 124 -6.00 -9.71 -1.84
CA GLY A 124 -7.26 -9.68 -2.59
C GLY A 124 -7.67 -11.11 -2.97
N ASP A 125 -8.93 -11.36 -3.30
CA ASP A 125 -9.42 -12.65 -3.79
C ASP A 125 -9.14 -12.80 -5.29
N PHE A 126 -7.92 -13.22 -5.64
CA PHE A 126 -7.49 -13.39 -7.03
C PHE A 126 -8.04 -14.65 -7.70
N THR A 127 -8.76 -15.51 -6.95
CA THR A 127 -9.33 -16.77 -7.44
C THR A 127 -10.86 -16.77 -7.53
N GLY A 128 -11.53 -15.80 -6.92
CA GLY A 128 -12.98 -15.70 -6.84
C GLY A 128 -13.59 -16.74 -5.91
N ASP A 129 -12.83 -17.25 -4.95
CA ASP A 129 -13.25 -18.32 -4.04
C ASP A 129 -13.85 -17.81 -2.71
N GLY A 130 -13.85 -16.48 -2.54
CA GLY A 130 -14.33 -15.74 -1.39
C GLY A 130 -13.33 -15.66 -0.24
N ARG A 131 -12.08 -16.10 -0.42
CA ARG A 131 -11.00 -15.94 0.57
C ARG A 131 -9.89 -15.04 0.02
N PRO A 132 -9.26 -14.22 0.88
CA PRO A 132 -8.12 -13.42 0.45
C PRO A 132 -6.91 -14.28 0.10
N ASP A 133 -6.34 -13.97 -1.06
CA ASP A 133 -5.04 -14.43 -1.55
C ASP A 133 -3.96 -13.37 -1.24
N LEU A 134 -2.71 -13.70 -1.51
CA LEU A 134 -1.58 -12.80 -1.28
C LEU A 134 -0.66 -12.73 -2.49
N ALA A 135 -0.45 -11.53 -3.02
CA ALA A 135 0.57 -11.22 -4.00
C ALA A 135 1.81 -10.64 -3.32
N VAL A 136 2.98 -11.18 -3.66
CA VAL A 136 4.29 -10.84 -3.09
C VAL A 136 5.26 -10.48 -4.21
N GLY A 137 5.78 -9.26 -4.17
CA GLY A 137 6.83 -8.78 -5.07
C GLY A 137 8.24 -9.17 -4.62
N THR A 138 9.14 -9.16 -5.60
CA THR A 138 10.58 -9.50 -5.51
C THR A 138 11.41 -8.42 -6.23
N SER A 139 12.73 -8.51 -6.17
CA SER A 139 13.64 -7.57 -6.85
C SER A 139 13.68 -7.70 -8.38
N ASP A 140 13.09 -8.77 -8.93
CA ASP A 140 13.00 -9.02 -10.37
C ASP A 140 11.64 -8.57 -10.96
N ASN A 141 11.28 -9.05 -12.15
CA ASN A 141 10.00 -8.74 -12.79
C ASN A 141 8.86 -9.67 -12.34
N GLY A 142 9.08 -10.56 -11.37
CA GLY A 142 8.07 -11.49 -10.86
C GLY A 142 7.11 -10.88 -9.86
N VAL A 143 5.94 -11.49 -9.76
CA VAL A 143 5.07 -11.43 -8.58
C VAL A 143 4.65 -12.85 -8.24
N TRP A 144 4.85 -13.27 -6.99
CA TRP A 144 4.40 -14.56 -6.49
C TRP A 144 3.01 -14.41 -5.90
N VAL A 145 2.05 -15.23 -6.34
CA VAL A 145 0.68 -15.19 -5.84
C VAL A 145 0.37 -16.50 -5.12
N PHE A 146 0.00 -16.38 -3.86
CA PHE A 146 -0.45 -17.45 -2.99
C PHE A 146 -1.98 -17.42 -2.98
N ASP A 147 -2.59 -18.40 -3.65
CA ASP A 147 -4.05 -18.57 -3.78
C ASP A 147 -4.68 -19.10 -2.45
N GLY A 148 -4.24 -18.55 -1.31
CA GLY A 148 -4.71 -18.88 0.03
C GLY A 148 -3.57 -19.10 1.04
N VAL A 149 -3.68 -18.44 2.20
CA VAL A 149 -2.64 -18.47 3.24
C VAL A 149 -3.24 -18.86 4.61
N PRO A 150 -3.58 -20.15 4.83
CA PRO A 150 -4.11 -20.58 6.12
C PRO A 150 -2.99 -20.70 7.18
N ARG A 151 -3.36 -20.67 8.47
CA ARG A 151 -2.41 -20.86 9.60
C ARG A 151 -1.57 -22.14 9.54
N THR A 152 -2.01 -23.14 8.78
CA THR A 152 -1.29 -24.42 8.63
C THR A 152 -0.17 -24.38 7.60
N GLY A 153 0.01 -23.26 6.89
CA GLY A 153 0.98 -23.08 5.81
C GLY A 153 0.29 -22.71 4.50
N ALA A 154 0.95 -21.86 3.71
CA ALA A 154 0.43 -21.34 2.44
C ALA A 154 0.20 -22.43 1.38
N THR A 155 -0.68 -22.15 0.43
CA THR A 155 -0.79 -22.95 -0.79
C THR A 155 0.47 -22.83 -1.65
N GLU A 156 0.66 -23.76 -2.59
CA GLU A 156 1.74 -23.68 -3.57
C GLU A 156 1.54 -22.43 -4.46
N PRO A 157 2.47 -21.47 -4.46
CA PRO A 157 2.27 -20.22 -5.17
C PRO A 157 2.49 -20.38 -6.67
N ARG A 158 1.83 -19.51 -7.44
CA ARG A 158 2.09 -19.31 -8.86
C ARG A 158 2.92 -18.05 -9.08
N ARG A 159 3.73 -18.04 -10.12
CA ARG A 159 4.54 -16.87 -10.49
C ARG A 159 3.90 -16.14 -11.68
N LEU A 160 3.59 -14.87 -11.51
CA LEU A 160 3.20 -13.95 -12.57
C LEU A 160 4.45 -13.25 -13.10
N GLU A 161 4.80 -13.54 -14.35
CA GLU A 161 5.83 -12.79 -15.08
C GLU A 161 5.24 -11.46 -15.56
N THR A 162 5.72 -10.35 -15.00
CA THR A 162 5.28 -9.02 -15.46
C THR A 162 6.17 -8.49 -16.57
N ALA A 163 5.66 -7.52 -17.31
CA ALA A 163 6.44 -6.77 -18.29
C ALA A 163 7.11 -5.52 -17.67
N ILE A 164 7.09 -5.38 -16.34
CA ILE A 164 7.87 -4.39 -15.59
C ILE A 164 9.35 -4.78 -15.67
N VAL A 165 10.22 -3.78 -15.75
CA VAL A 165 11.67 -3.99 -15.84
C VAL A 165 12.19 -4.57 -14.52
N ALA A 166 13.02 -5.61 -14.60
CA ALA A 166 13.82 -6.07 -13.47
C ALA A 166 14.94 -5.04 -13.20
N ASP A 167 14.63 -4.02 -12.40
CA ASP A 167 15.58 -3.08 -11.81
C ASP A 167 15.53 -3.31 -10.30
N SER A 168 16.67 -3.70 -9.73
CA SER A 168 16.73 -4.30 -8.41
C SER A 168 16.46 -3.37 -7.23
N SER A 169 16.18 -2.06 -7.37
CA SER A 169 15.92 -1.26 -6.15
C SER A 169 15.38 0.17 -6.26
N LYS A 170 15.16 0.81 -7.43
CA LYS A 170 15.03 2.30 -7.40
C LYS A 170 13.80 2.95 -8.02
N TYR A 171 12.90 2.22 -8.65
CA TYR A 171 11.74 2.85 -9.30
C TYR A 171 10.45 2.08 -8.98
N TYR A 172 9.73 2.64 -8.00
CA TYR A 172 8.30 2.50 -7.72
C TYR A 172 7.66 1.17 -8.13
N ARG A 173 7.79 0.14 -7.30
CA ARG A 173 6.86 -0.98 -7.36
C ARG A 173 5.78 -0.78 -6.30
N SER A 174 4.55 -0.62 -6.75
CA SER A 174 3.36 -0.66 -5.92
C SER A 174 2.53 -1.87 -6.34
N LEU A 175 1.94 -2.56 -5.38
CA LEU A 175 0.96 -3.61 -5.63
C LEU A 175 -0.35 -3.19 -4.96
N THR A 176 -1.45 -3.31 -5.68
CA THR A 176 -2.79 -3.14 -5.14
C THR A 176 -3.76 -4.08 -5.84
N ALA A 177 -4.86 -4.40 -5.17
CA ALA A 177 -5.86 -5.35 -5.65
C ALA A 177 -7.26 -4.74 -5.55
N GLY A 178 -8.13 -5.02 -6.51
CA GLY A 178 -9.52 -4.60 -6.49
C GLY A 178 -10.28 -5.19 -7.66
N ASP A 179 -11.59 -5.32 -7.54
CA ASP A 179 -12.48 -5.85 -8.59
C ASP A 179 -12.76 -4.79 -9.65
N PHE A 180 -11.78 -4.53 -10.52
CA PHE A 180 -11.84 -3.40 -11.45
C PHE A 180 -12.84 -3.64 -12.59
N ASP A 181 -13.23 -4.89 -12.86
CA ASP A 181 -14.20 -5.24 -13.90
C ASP A 181 -15.58 -5.67 -13.38
N GLY A 182 -15.75 -5.73 -12.05
CA GLY A 182 -17.02 -6.00 -11.38
C GLY A 182 -17.47 -7.45 -11.49
N ASP A 183 -16.54 -8.40 -11.68
CA ASP A 183 -16.84 -9.82 -11.83
C ASP A 183 -16.89 -10.60 -10.51
N GLY A 184 -16.50 -9.96 -9.40
CA GLY A 184 -16.43 -10.51 -8.06
C GLY A 184 -15.09 -11.16 -7.71
N THR A 185 -14.09 -11.07 -8.59
CA THR A 185 -12.70 -11.48 -8.37
C THR A 185 -11.83 -10.24 -8.31
N ASP A 186 -10.92 -10.17 -7.35
CA ASP A 186 -9.97 -9.07 -7.32
C ASP A 186 -8.94 -9.23 -8.45
N ASP A 187 -8.65 -8.12 -9.11
CA ASP A 187 -7.61 -7.99 -10.11
C ASP A 187 -6.32 -7.48 -9.46
N LEU A 188 -5.16 -7.74 -10.08
CA LEU A 188 -3.88 -7.25 -9.58
C LEU A 188 -3.36 -6.09 -10.44
N ALA A 189 -3.15 -4.93 -9.80
CA ALA A 189 -2.43 -3.80 -10.39
C ALA A 189 -0.97 -3.77 -9.91
N VAL A 190 -0.05 -3.74 -10.87
CA VAL A 190 1.40 -3.73 -10.63
C VAL A 190 1.99 -2.43 -11.18
N GLY A 191 2.37 -1.52 -10.29
CA GLY A 191 3.15 -0.32 -10.60
C GLY A 191 4.62 -0.66 -10.84
N GLY A 192 5.28 0.03 -11.76
CA GLY A 192 6.69 -0.18 -12.05
C GLY A 192 7.19 0.61 -13.25
N ARG A 193 8.50 0.56 -13.50
CA ARG A 193 9.06 1.06 -14.77
C ARG A 193 8.76 0.08 -15.91
N TYR A 194 8.39 0.59 -17.08
CA TYR A 194 8.10 -0.23 -18.27
C TYR A 194 9.09 0.03 -19.41
N GLU A 195 9.66 -1.03 -20.01
CA GLU A 195 10.70 -0.94 -21.06
C GLU A 195 10.21 -0.22 -22.35
N GLY A 196 8.90 -0.08 -22.57
CA GLY A 196 8.32 0.41 -23.83
C GLY A 196 8.24 1.92 -24.02
N ASP A 197 8.61 2.73 -23.02
CA ASP A 197 8.16 4.14 -22.95
C ASP A 197 9.18 5.17 -23.45
N GLY A 198 10.38 4.73 -23.85
CA GLY A 198 11.38 5.63 -24.42
C GLY A 198 11.82 6.77 -23.48
N GLY A 199 11.50 6.68 -22.19
CA GLY A 199 11.74 7.69 -21.15
C GLY A 199 11.33 7.21 -19.74
N PHE A 200 11.53 8.06 -18.73
CA PHE A 200 11.24 7.80 -17.31
C PHE A 200 9.73 7.86 -16.96
N GLY A 201 8.87 7.18 -17.74
CA GLY A 201 7.46 7.02 -17.37
C GLY A 201 7.28 5.72 -16.60
N GLY A 202 6.76 5.80 -15.38
CA GLY A 202 6.17 4.63 -14.72
C GLY A 202 4.98 4.12 -15.53
N ALA A 203 4.64 2.85 -15.34
CA ALA A 203 3.42 2.25 -15.86
C ALA A 203 2.75 1.44 -14.75
N THR A 204 1.44 1.27 -14.89
CA THR A 204 0.70 0.28 -14.12
C THR A 204 0.19 -0.79 -15.08
N LEU A 205 0.56 -2.03 -14.81
CA LEU A 205 0.04 -3.21 -15.50
C LEU A 205 -1.11 -3.76 -14.68
N VAL A 206 -2.30 -3.82 -15.27
CA VAL A 206 -3.52 -4.33 -14.62
C VAL A 206 -3.84 -5.69 -15.21
N TYR A 207 -3.85 -6.71 -14.36
CA TYR A 207 -4.12 -8.09 -14.73
C TYR A 207 -5.50 -8.47 -14.21
N THR A 208 -6.48 -8.45 -15.13
CA THR A 208 -7.82 -8.97 -14.82
C THR A 208 -7.82 -10.49 -14.94
N ALA A 209 -7.94 -11.17 -13.79
CA ALA A 209 -7.49 -12.54 -13.55
C ALA A 209 -5.97 -12.81 -13.74
N ALA A 210 -5.47 -13.79 -12.96
CA ALA A 210 -4.07 -14.25 -12.84
C ALA A 210 -3.19 -14.40 -14.10
N ALA A 211 -3.77 -14.51 -15.30
CA ALA A 211 -3.04 -14.80 -16.53
C ALA A 211 -3.73 -14.16 -17.76
N GLY A 212 -3.28 -12.96 -18.13
CA GLY A 212 -3.81 -12.21 -19.26
C GLY A 212 -2.80 -11.24 -19.89
N THR A 213 -3.16 -10.66 -21.04
CA THR A 213 -2.46 -9.47 -21.53
C THR A 213 -2.89 -8.31 -20.65
N PRO A 214 -1.97 -7.65 -19.91
CA PRO A 214 -2.38 -6.61 -18.99
C PRO A 214 -2.87 -5.37 -19.74
N THR A 215 -3.79 -4.65 -19.12
CA THR A 215 -4.01 -3.25 -19.48
C THR A 215 -2.82 -2.42 -19.01
N VAL A 216 -2.30 -1.57 -19.89
CA VAL A 216 -1.16 -0.69 -19.59
C VAL A 216 -1.65 0.73 -19.35
N LEU A 217 -1.52 1.21 -18.13
CA LEU A 217 -1.70 2.60 -17.72
C LEU A 217 -0.34 3.29 -17.68
N ARG A 218 -0.27 4.58 -18.03
CA ARG A 218 0.99 5.29 -18.33
C ARG A 218 1.28 6.45 -17.39
N ASP A 219 0.68 6.43 -16.22
CA ASP A 219 0.99 7.37 -15.15
C ASP A 219 1.92 6.69 -14.14
N GLU A 220 2.69 7.52 -13.45
CA GLU A 220 3.57 7.09 -12.37
C GLU A 220 2.74 6.47 -11.23
N ALA A 221 3.22 5.34 -10.71
CA ALA A 221 2.55 4.59 -9.66
C ALA A 221 3.47 4.45 -8.42
N HIS A 222 4.00 5.57 -7.94
CA HIS A 222 4.80 5.63 -6.70
C HIS A 222 4.01 5.06 -5.53
N ALA A 223 2.76 5.51 -5.40
CA ALA A 223 1.76 4.93 -4.52
C ALA A 223 0.55 4.48 -5.34
N ALA A 224 -0.15 3.45 -4.88
CA ALA A 224 -1.37 2.97 -5.51
C ALA A 224 -2.35 2.46 -4.45
N ALA A 225 -3.63 2.71 -4.67
CA ALA A 225 -4.72 2.15 -3.88
C ALA A 225 -5.97 1.99 -4.75
N SER A 226 -6.87 1.11 -4.32
CA SER A 226 -8.12 0.80 -5.00
C SER A 226 -9.30 0.99 -4.07
N ALA A 227 -10.45 1.34 -4.63
CA ALA A 227 -11.78 1.29 -4.04
C ALA A 227 -12.79 1.84 -5.06
N ASP A 228 -14.08 1.56 -4.87
CA ASP A 228 -15.16 2.17 -5.64
C ASP A 228 -15.38 3.66 -5.25
N PHE A 229 -14.80 4.60 -6.01
CA PHE A 229 -14.95 6.04 -5.75
C PHE A 229 -16.23 6.63 -6.34
N ASP A 230 -16.95 5.87 -7.18
CA ASP A 230 -18.12 6.36 -7.91
C ASP A 230 -19.43 5.60 -7.69
N GLY A 231 -19.38 4.58 -6.85
CA GLY A 231 -20.50 3.76 -6.40
C GLY A 231 -21.10 2.91 -7.51
N ASP A 232 -20.36 2.61 -8.58
CA ASP A 232 -20.85 1.81 -9.70
C ASP A 232 -20.71 0.29 -9.49
N GLY A 233 -20.02 -0.11 -8.42
CA GLY A 233 -19.83 -1.50 -8.01
C GLY A 233 -18.60 -2.18 -8.62
N SER A 234 -17.82 -1.48 -9.44
CA SER A 234 -16.45 -1.88 -9.78
C SER A 234 -15.47 -1.01 -9.00
N ASP A 235 -14.37 -1.59 -8.53
CA ASP A 235 -13.33 -0.80 -7.90
C ASP A 235 -12.65 0.11 -8.94
N ASP A 236 -12.25 1.30 -8.48
CA ASP A 236 -11.39 2.21 -9.21
C ASP A 236 -9.94 2.06 -8.72
N LEU A 237 -8.99 2.64 -9.46
CA LEU A 237 -7.58 2.69 -9.10
C LEU A 237 -7.12 4.14 -8.99
N VAL A 238 -6.53 4.53 -7.86
CA VAL A 238 -5.83 5.82 -7.72
C VAL A 238 -4.32 5.61 -7.66
N LEU A 239 -3.60 6.37 -8.47
CA LEU A 239 -2.14 6.41 -8.52
C LEU A 239 -1.63 7.74 -7.97
N GLY A 240 -0.66 7.66 -7.07
CA GLY A 240 0.11 8.81 -6.60
C GLY A 240 1.36 9.02 -7.45
N SER A 241 1.56 10.26 -7.90
CA SER A 241 2.65 10.67 -8.79
C SER A 241 3.33 11.92 -8.21
N PRO A 242 4.18 11.78 -7.16
CA PRO A 242 4.82 12.90 -6.49
C PRO A 242 5.74 13.70 -7.41
N ASP A 243 6.40 13.08 -8.41
CA ASP A 243 7.19 13.80 -9.41
C ASP A 243 6.31 14.72 -10.28
N GLY A 244 5.03 14.36 -10.43
CA GLY A 244 4.00 15.15 -11.11
C GLY A 244 3.15 16.02 -10.19
N ASN A 245 3.42 16.02 -8.87
CA ASN A 245 2.62 16.67 -7.82
C ASN A 245 1.11 16.39 -7.96
N SER A 246 0.75 15.13 -8.24
CA SER A 246 -0.61 14.77 -8.64
C SER A 246 -1.06 13.40 -8.14
N VAL A 247 -2.37 13.19 -8.16
CA VAL A 247 -2.98 11.85 -8.18
C VAL A 247 -3.80 11.66 -9.44
N THR A 248 -3.80 10.46 -9.98
CA THR A 248 -4.65 10.07 -11.12
C THR A 248 -5.53 8.90 -10.75
N ALA A 249 -6.84 9.11 -10.77
CA ALA A 249 -7.86 8.08 -10.60
C ALA A 249 -8.29 7.53 -11.95
N TYR A 250 -8.28 6.22 -12.09
CA TYR A 250 -8.75 5.44 -13.22
C TYR A 250 -10.04 4.74 -12.84
N ARG A 251 -11.09 4.95 -13.64
CA ARG A 251 -12.38 4.35 -13.37
C ARG A 251 -12.43 2.89 -13.80
N GLY A 252 -12.93 2.03 -12.92
CA GLY A 252 -13.34 0.66 -13.20
C GLY A 252 -14.60 0.57 -14.05
N GLY A 253 -15.08 -0.65 -14.22
CA GLY A 253 -16.33 -0.98 -14.89
C GLY A 253 -16.18 -2.24 -15.74
N ALA A 254 -17.27 -2.73 -16.34
CA ALA A 254 -17.37 -4.06 -16.97
C ALA A 254 -16.34 -4.47 -18.07
N GLU A 255 -15.40 -3.60 -18.47
CA GLU A 255 -14.25 -3.97 -19.31
C GLU A 255 -12.89 -3.79 -18.58
N GLY A 256 -12.92 -3.64 -17.26
CA GLY A 256 -11.80 -3.24 -16.41
C GLY A 256 -11.41 -1.77 -16.56
N LEU A 257 -10.27 -1.43 -15.94
CA LEU A 257 -9.65 -0.11 -16.06
C LEU A 257 -9.31 0.22 -17.51
N ARG A 258 -9.50 1.48 -17.91
CA ARG A 258 -9.11 1.97 -19.25
C ARG A 258 -8.29 3.25 -19.16
N ALA A 259 -7.24 3.32 -19.99
CA ALA A 259 -6.37 4.49 -20.07
C ALA A 259 -7.10 5.83 -20.35
N SER A 260 -8.27 5.79 -21.00
CA SER A 260 -9.06 6.98 -21.35
C SER A 260 -10.03 7.44 -20.26
N ALA A 261 -10.35 6.58 -19.30
CA ALA A 261 -11.34 6.85 -18.26
C ALA A 261 -10.62 7.25 -16.98
N ARG A 262 -10.08 8.47 -16.95
CA ARG A 262 -9.27 8.95 -15.82
C ARG A 262 -9.48 10.41 -15.47
N THR A 263 -9.25 10.72 -14.21
CA THR A 263 -9.25 12.08 -13.64
C THR A 263 -7.94 12.30 -12.92
N THR A 264 -7.22 13.35 -13.29
CA THR A 264 -5.99 13.78 -12.60
C THR A 264 -6.32 15.00 -11.75
N LEU A 265 -5.89 14.98 -10.48
CA LEU A 265 -6.06 16.07 -9.52
C LEU A 265 -4.68 16.48 -8.99
N THR A 266 -4.50 17.80 -8.88
CA THR A 266 -3.37 18.46 -8.21
C THR A 266 -3.90 19.44 -7.18
N GLN A 267 -3.03 20.06 -6.38
CA GLN A 267 -3.45 21.10 -5.42
C GLN A 267 -4.01 22.37 -6.10
N ASP A 268 -3.79 22.56 -7.41
CA ASP A 268 -4.40 23.62 -8.22
C ASP A 268 -5.80 23.26 -8.76
N SER A 269 -6.23 22.00 -8.59
CA SER A 269 -7.53 21.55 -9.07
C SER A 269 -8.68 22.18 -8.27
N PRO A 270 -9.83 22.49 -8.90
CA PRO A 270 -10.96 23.10 -8.20
C PRO A 270 -11.36 22.30 -6.95
N GLY A 271 -11.45 22.99 -5.81
CA GLY A 271 -11.88 22.42 -4.53
C GLY A 271 -10.75 21.77 -3.71
N VAL A 272 -9.62 21.42 -4.33
CA VAL A 272 -8.49 20.83 -3.62
C VAL A 272 -7.78 21.91 -2.78
N PRO A 273 -7.62 21.72 -1.46
CA PRO A 273 -6.90 22.69 -0.61
C PRO A 273 -5.39 22.64 -0.84
N GLY A 274 -4.75 23.81 -0.73
CA GLY A 274 -3.30 23.96 -0.89
C GLY A 274 -2.97 24.93 -2.03
N ALA A 275 -1.69 25.05 -2.34
CA ALA A 275 -1.22 25.65 -3.59
C ALA A 275 -0.34 24.60 -4.28
N ASP A 276 -0.35 24.53 -5.61
CA ASP A 276 0.49 23.59 -6.35
C ASP A 276 1.93 24.12 -6.43
N GLU A 277 2.80 23.68 -5.51
CA GLU A 277 4.20 24.08 -5.46
C GLU A 277 5.08 22.89 -5.88
N PRO A 278 6.09 23.07 -6.79
CA PRO A 278 6.82 21.97 -7.45
C PRO A 278 7.62 21.01 -6.55
N GLU A 279 7.53 21.14 -5.22
CA GLU A 279 8.29 20.36 -4.25
C GLU A 279 7.39 19.70 -3.20
N ASP A 280 6.08 19.94 -3.18
CA ASP A 280 5.19 19.46 -2.10
C ASP A 280 5.04 17.94 -2.07
N SER A 281 5.29 17.29 -3.21
CA SER A 281 5.16 15.83 -3.40
C SER A 281 3.74 15.33 -3.09
N PHE A 282 2.73 16.10 -3.50
CA PHE A 282 1.35 15.66 -3.54
C PHE A 282 1.23 14.37 -4.37
N GLY A 283 0.73 13.31 -3.75
CA GLY A 283 0.74 11.97 -4.32
C GLY A 283 1.84 11.05 -3.78
N GLU A 284 2.65 11.51 -2.81
CA GLU A 284 3.70 10.70 -2.16
C GLU A 284 3.14 9.41 -1.53
N ALA A 285 1.95 9.49 -0.94
CA ALA A 285 1.27 8.34 -0.39
C ALA A 285 -0.24 8.48 -0.61
N VAL A 286 -0.91 7.36 -0.85
CA VAL A 286 -2.38 7.30 -0.98
C VAL A 286 -2.96 6.21 -0.09
N ALA A 287 -4.13 6.46 0.48
CA ALA A 287 -4.95 5.47 1.19
C ALA A 287 -6.43 5.73 0.91
N THR A 288 -7.24 4.68 0.87
CA THR A 288 -8.66 4.75 0.49
C THR A 288 -9.58 4.33 1.63
N GLY A 289 -10.81 4.86 1.61
CA GLY A 289 -11.90 4.44 2.49
C GLY A 289 -13.02 5.47 2.50
N ASP A 290 -14.25 5.03 2.76
CA ASP A 290 -15.40 5.93 2.95
C ASP A 290 -15.31 6.58 4.34
N VAL A 291 -14.76 7.79 4.42
CA VAL A 291 -14.47 8.44 5.72
C VAL A 291 -15.59 9.35 6.21
N ASP A 292 -16.58 9.65 5.37
CA ASP A 292 -17.77 10.42 5.77
C ASP A 292 -19.09 9.61 5.78
N GLY A 293 -19.04 8.36 5.33
CA GLY A 293 -20.14 7.41 5.37
C GLY A 293 -21.21 7.66 4.30
N ASP A 294 -20.84 8.28 3.19
CA ASP A 294 -21.77 8.63 2.11
C ASP A 294 -21.96 7.50 1.08
N GLY A 295 -21.14 6.44 1.17
CA GLY A 295 -21.18 5.27 0.30
C GLY A 295 -20.26 5.35 -0.92
N TYR A 296 -19.46 6.42 -1.06
CA TYR A 296 -18.39 6.52 -2.04
C TYR A 296 -17.05 6.49 -1.31
N ALA A 297 -16.07 5.72 -1.80
CA ALA A 297 -14.77 5.74 -1.17
C ALA A 297 -14.05 7.09 -1.38
N ASP A 298 -13.35 7.55 -0.34
CA ASP A 298 -12.50 8.74 -0.37
C ASP A 298 -11.03 8.37 -0.54
N VAL A 299 -10.18 9.36 -0.86
CA VAL A 299 -8.73 9.19 -0.96
C VAL A 299 -8.01 10.18 -0.06
N ALA A 300 -7.24 9.68 0.91
CA ALA A 300 -6.24 10.48 1.60
C ALA A 300 -4.95 10.53 0.77
N VAL A 301 -4.44 11.73 0.51
CA VAL A 301 -3.24 11.98 -0.30
C VAL A 301 -2.21 12.72 0.53
N GLY A 302 -0.99 12.19 0.62
CA GLY A 302 0.15 12.85 1.25
C GLY A 302 0.77 13.92 0.35
N ALA A 303 1.10 15.07 0.94
CA ALA A 303 1.97 16.12 0.39
C ALA A 303 3.03 16.43 1.44
N GLU A 304 4.05 15.58 1.52
CA GLU A 304 4.95 15.53 2.67
C GLU A 304 5.85 16.75 2.80
N PHE A 305 6.05 17.54 1.75
CA PHE A 305 6.90 18.72 1.80
C PHE A 305 6.11 20.05 1.80
N GLU A 306 4.78 19.98 1.88
CA GLU A 306 3.88 21.14 1.98
C GLU A 306 4.34 22.11 3.07
N THR A 307 4.34 23.40 2.72
CA THR A 307 4.62 24.50 3.65
C THR A 307 3.34 25.03 4.28
N VAL A 308 3.11 24.73 5.55
CA VAL A 308 1.93 25.24 6.26
C VAL A 308 2.19 26.62 6.86
N GLY A 309 1.67 27.65 6.20
CA GLY A 309 1.82 29.05 6.62
C GLY A 309 3.24 29.56 6.39
N SER A 310 4.09 29.52 7.43
CA SER A 310 5.51 29.90 7.31
C SER A 310 6.46 28.82 7.82
N VAL A 311 5.94 27.61 8.06
CA VAL A 311 6.71 26.47 8.57
C VAL A 311 6.96 25.53 7.40
N ALA A 312 8.22 25.49 6.95
CA ALA A 312 8.62 24.74 5.76
C ALA A 312 8.51 23.23 5.99
N SER A 313 7.99 22.51 5.01
CA SER A 313 7.92 21.04 5.01
C SER A 313 7.33 20.46 6.30
N THR A 314 6.32 21.15 6.85
CA THR A 314 5.45 20.55 7.87
C THR A 314 4.74 19.34 7.26
N GLY A 315 4.42 19.40 5.97
CA GLY A 315 3.66 18.38 5.27
C GLY A 315 2.17 18.48 5.56
N SER A 316 1.36 17.87 4.68
CA SER A 316 -0.08 17.77 4.85
C SER A 316 -0.64 16.46 4.29
N VAL A 317 -1.86 16.16 4.70
CA VAL A 317 -2.70 15.13 4.07
C VAL A 317 -3.96 15.80 3.55
N VAL A 318 -4.27 15.64 2.27
CA VAL A 318 -5.53 16.08 1.67
C VAL A 318 -6.44 14.88 1.49
N VAL A 319 -7.65 14.94 2.07
CA VAL A 319 -8.70 13.97 1.83
C VAL A 319 -9.56 14.47 0.67
N LEU A 320 -9.42 13.83 -0.49
CA LEU A 320 -10.26 14.00 -1.68
C LEU A 320 -11.51 13.14 -1.55
N ARG A 321 -12.63 13.59 -2.12
CA ARG A 321 -13.93 12.93 -1.94
C ARG A 321 -14.31 12.01 -3.07
N GLY A 322 -14.91 10.88 -2.73
CA GLY A 322 -15.70 10.08 -3.66
C GLY A 322 -16.98 10.80 -4.06
N SER A 323 -17.55 10.45 -5.20
CA SER A 323 -18.87 10.93 -5.63
C SER A 323 -19.40 10.09 -6.76
N ALA A 324 -20.69 10.17 -7.10
CA ALA A 324 -21.24 9.50 -8.30
C ALA A 324 -20.55 9.88 -9.64
N ALA A 325 -19.69 10.90 -9.67
CA ALA A 325 -18.87 11.25 -10.83
C ALA A 325 -17.41 10.73 -10.74
N GLY A 326 -17.06 10.02 -9.67
CA GLY A 326 -15.72 9.62 -9.27
C GLY A 326 -15.06 10.62 -8.32
N LEU A 327 -13.76 10.41 -8.12
CA LEU A 327 -12.91 11.22 -7.25
C LEU A 327 -12.95 12.72 -7.60
N THR A 328 -13.13 13.57 -6.60
CA THR A 328 -13.29 15.02 -6.76
C THR A 328 -12.59 15.82 -5.66
N GLY A 329 -12.26 17.08 -5.98
CA GLY A 329 -11.81 18.07 -5.00
C GLY A 329 -12.96 18.75 -4.25
N ASP A 330 -14.21 18.59 -4.69
CA ASP A 330 -15.37 19.19 -4.01
C ASP A 330 -15.52 18.60 -2.59
N GLY A 331 -15.46 19.47 -1.58
CA GLY A 331 -15.53 19.05 -0.17
C GLY A 331 -14.24 18.42 0.37
N ALA A 332 -13.14 18.49 -0.39
CA ALA A 332 -11.84 18.02 0.07
C ALA A 332 -11.33 18.82 1.28
N GLN A 333 -10.55 18.17 2.14
CA GLN A 333 -10.05 18.73 3.39
C GLN A 333 -8.56 18.47 3.55
N ALA A 334 -7.80 19.50 3.91
CA ALA A 334 -6.41 19.33 4.31
C ALA A 334 -6.29 19.21 5.83
N VAL A 335 -5.42 18.30 6.26
CA VAL A 335 -5.05 18.05 7.65
C VAL A 335 -3.53 18.10 7.76
N HIS A 336 -3.05 18.79 8.79
CA HIS A 336 -1.63 18.87 9.17
C HIS A 336 -1.53 18.88 10.70
N GLN A 337 -0.33 18.79 11.27
CA GLN A 337 -0.17 18.64 12.73
C GLN A 337 -0.78 19.78 13.56
N GLY A 338 -0.80 21.00 13.05
CA GLY A 338 -1.47 22.16 13.64
C GLY A 338 -2.98 22.23 13.42
N THR A 339 -3.59 21.26 12.73
CA THR A 339 -5.04 21.16 12.59
C THR A 339 -5.67 20.82 13.95
N SER A 340 -6.78 21.49 14.30
CA SER A 340 -7.46 21.26 15.59
C SER A 340 -7.83 19.79 15.77
N GLY A 341 -7.37 19.18 16.87
CA GLY A 341 -7.62 17.77 17.20
C GLY A 341 -6.51 16.82 16.76
N VAL A 342 -5.55 17.28 15.97
CA VAL A 342 -4.31 16.54 15.67
C VAL A 342 -3.29 16.84 16.78
N PRO A 343 -2.69 15.82 17.43
CA PRO A 343 -1.66 16.05 18.43
C PRO A 343 -0.36 16.60 17.82
N GLY A 344 0.18 17.68 18.39
CA GLY A 344 1.42 18.31 17.96
C GLY A 344 1.25 19.80 17.66
N ALA A 345 2.28 20.41 17.12
CA ALA A 345 2.21 21.71 16.45
C ALA A 345 2.73 21.55 15.02
N ASN A 346 2.83 22.63 14.24
CA ASN A 346 3.58 22.57 12.99
C ASN A 346 5.04 22.80 13.32
N GLU A 347 5.90 21.83 13.00
CA GLU A 347 7.34 21.96 13.04
C GLU A 347 7.94 21.84 11.63
N ALA A 348 9.15 22.40 11.46
CA ALA A 348 9.81 22.37 10.16
C ALA A 348 10.41 21.00 9.91
N TYR A 349 10.21 20.46 8.71
CA TYR A 349 10.68 19.14 8.27
C TYR A 349 10.04 17.93 8.97
N ASP A 350 8.85 18.11 9.56
CA ASP A 350 8.10 17.02 10.18
C ASP A 350 7.51 16.05 9.15
N ARG A 351 7.33 16.49 7.91
CA ARG A 351 6.86 15.68 6.78
C ARG A 351 5.57 14.91 7.07
N PHE A 352 4.60 15.57 7.72
CA PHE A 352 3.27 15.02 7.90
C PHE A 352 2.67 14.61 6.55
N GLY A 353 2.13 13.41 6.44
CA GLY A 353 1.65 12.86 5.17
C GLY A 353 2.68 12.08 4.34
N ALA A 354 3.94 11.98 4.78
CA ALA A 354 4.95 11.06 4.20
C ALA A 354 4.50 9.59 4.12
N ALA A 355 3.52 9.22 4.94
CA ALA A 355 2.80 7.96 4.82
C ALA A 355 1.37 8.17 5.31
N VAL A 356 0.40 7.60 4.58
CA VAL A 356 -1.03 7.53 4.93
C VAL A 356 -1.49 6.07 4.88
N ARG A 357 -2.35 5.66 5.81
CA ARG A 357 -2.92 4.30 5.93
C ARG A 357 -4.22 4.34 6.72
#